data_AF-A0A2U4FIS7-F1
#
_entry.id   AF-A0A2U4FIS7-F1
#
_cell.length_a   1.000
_cell.length_b   1.000
_cell.length_c   1.000
_cell.angle_alpha   90.00
_cell.angle_beta   90.00
_cell.angle_gamma   90.00
#
_symmetry.space_group_name_H-M   'P 1'
#
loop_
_entity.id
_entity.type
_entity.pdbx_description
1 polymer ?
#
loop_
_entity_poly.entity_id
_entity_poly.type
_entity_poly.pdbx_seq_one_letter_code
_entity_poly.pdbx_strand_id
1 'polypeptide(L)' 'MSTPALVLDDKVLSYGKVLSKEEIIKLLKENL' A
#
# COMPACT_ATOMS: atom_id res chain seq x y z
N MET A 1 -8.27 -13.13 -12.05
CA MET A 1 -8.34 -12.60 -10.68
C MET A 1 -7.08 -11.77 -10.47
N SER A 2 -7.21 -10.47 -10.18
CA SER A 2 -6.05 -9.59 -10.02
C SER A 2 -5.71 -9.45 -8.54
N THR A 3 -4.43 -9.56 -8.19
CA THR A 3 -3.96 -9.34 -6.81
C THR A 3 -3.95 -7.85 -6.49
N PRO A 4 -4.56 -7.42 -5.38
CA PRO A 4 -4.52 -6.02 -4.97
C PRO A 4 -3.08 -5.62 -4.57
N ALA A 5 -2.67 -4.41 -4.95
CA ALA A 5 -1.38 -3.83 -4.57
C ALA A 5 -1.50 -2.33 -4.32
N LEU A 6 -0.67 -1.80 -3.43
CA LEU A 6 -0.48 -0.36 -3.18
C LEU A 6 0.87 0.05 -3.74
N VAL A 7 0.87 1.04 -4.64
CA VAL A 7 2.06 1.57 -5.32
C VAL A 7 2.12 3.08 -5.10
N LEU A 8 3.31 3.60 -4.78
CA LEU A 8 3.62 5.01 -4.63
C LEU A 8 4.91 5.31 -5.40
N ASP A 9 4.90 6.27 -6.33
CA ASP A 9 6.07 6.67 -7.13
C ASP A 9 6.86 5.49 -7.69
N ASP A 10 6.17 4.57 -8.38
CA ASP A 10 6.70 3.33 -8.95
C ASP A 10 7.29 2.31 -7.92
N LYS A 11 7.20 2.59 -6.62
CA LYS A 11 7.56 1.69 -5.53
C LYS A 11 6.34 0.93 -5.02
N VAL A 12 6.43 -0.40 -5.01
CA VAL A 12 5.41 -1.27 -4.43
C VAL A 12 5.51 -1.21 -2.89
N LEU A 13 4.45 -0.72 -2.25
CA LEU A 13 4.34 -0.63 -0.79
C LEU A 13 3.62 -1.84 -0.18
N SER A 14 2.70 -2.46 -0.92
CA SER A 14 1.99 -3.67 -0.48
C SER A 14 1.47 -4.47 -1.67
N TYR A 15 1.41 -5.79 -1.56
CA TYR A 15 0.83 -6.69 -2.56
C TYR A 15 0.14 -7.86 -1.88
N GLY A 16 -0.98 -8.33 -2.44
CA GLY A 16 -1.68 -9.53 -1.97
C GLY A 16 -2.39 -9.41 -0.62
N LYS A 17 -2.35 -8.22 0.00
CA LYS A 17 -3.04 -7.93 1.27
C LYS A 17 -4.06 -6.82 1.07
N VAL A 18 -5.26 -7.01 1.62
CA VAL A 18 -6.25 -5.93 1.72
C VAL A 18 -5.84 -5.05 2.90
N LEU A 19 -5.48 -3.80 2.61
CA LEU A 19 -5.05 -2.85 3.63
C LEU A 19 -6.26 -2.13 4.24
N SER A 20 -6.27 -2.00 5.56
CA SER A 20 -7.20 -1.14 6.27
C SER A 20 -6.78 0.33 6.16
N LYS A 21 -7.73 1.25 6.34
CA LYS A 21 -7.48 2.71 6.25
C LYS A 21 -6.27 3.16 7.10
N GLU A 22 -6.15 2.63 8.31
CA GLU A 22 -5.08 2.94 9.25
C GLU A 22 -3.70 2.49 8.75
N GLU A 23 -3.62 1.31 8.13
CA GLU A 23 -2.39 0.77 7.55
C GLU A 23 -1.94 1.60 6.36
N ILE A 24 -2.87 2.06 5.52
CA ILE A 24 -2.58 2.95 4.39
C ILE A 24 -2.01 4.28 4.91
N ILE A 25 -2.64 4.88 5.92
CA ILE A 25 -2.16 6.15 6.50
C ILE A 25 -0.75 5.98 7.08
N LYS A 26 -0.49 4.86 7.75
CA LYS A 26 0.85 4.56 8.29
C LYS A 26 1.89 4.41 7.17
N LEU A 27 1.58 3.62 6.14
CA LEU A 27 2.47 3.40 4.98
C LEU A 27 2.78 4.70 4.25
N LEU A 28 1.78 5.56 4.06
CA LEU A 28 1.96 6.87 3.43
C LEU A 28 2.81 7.81 4.30
N LYS A 29 2.63 7.82 5.63
CA LYS A 29 3.45 8.63 6.54
C LYS A 29 4.92 8.18 6.64
N GLU A 30 5.19 6.89 6.48
CA GLU A 30 6.56 6.35 6.53
C GLU A 30 7.33 6.55 5.22
N ASN A 31 6.63 6.80 4.10
CA ASN A 31 7.24 6.97 2.76
C ASN A 31 7.09 8.39 2.18
N LEU A 32 6.56 9.35 2.97
CA LEU A 32 6.52 10.78 2.66
C LEU A 32 7.65 11.50 3.42
#